data_AF-A0A922N2D3-F1
#
_entry.id   AF-A0A922N2D3-F1
#
_cell.length_a   1.000
_cell.length_b   1.000
_cell.length_c   1.000
_cell.angle_alpha   90.00
_cell.angle_beta   90.00
_cell.angle_gamma   90.00
#
_symmetry.space_group_name_H-M   'P 1'
#
loop_
_entity.id
_entity.type
_entity.pdbx_description
1 polymer ?
#
loop_
_entity_poly.entity_id
_entity_poly.type
_entity_poly.pdbx_seq_one_letter_code
_entity_poly.pdbx_strand_id
1 'polypeptide(L)'
;MRLNAISAFAALLASVQAIPQYAPMPEGLLPVVKADFYGLFKPAYASSFTEANIVAAFEATGIWPIDRTVVTKRFDYTTPPLQTDNISPSHLSPADWWRTERLVERAIKGNNDQVVTKLVGAIHRASTQHKLLQYENKGLLASLDTKNKRTKRGRRLPLKGDQKRPTDAVFYSPRKLQEARDERARKDAKILADQARKADAKQLREAKKLLSEKSKQEAQEKRERQDGEGEGER
;
A
#
# COMPACT_ATOMS: atom_id res chain seq x y z
N MET A 1 28.35 36.76 1.80
CA MET A 1 28.48 35.29 1.58
C MET A 1 27.27 34.57 2.14
N ARG A 2 26.28 34.25 1.28
CA ARG A 2 25.23 33.27 1.57
C ARG A 2 25.06 32.43 0.30
N LEU A 3 25.63 31.23 0.30
CA LEU A 3 25.49 30.27 -0.78
C LEU A 3 24.05 29.74 -0.75
N ASN A 4 23.22 30.18 -1.69
CA ASN A 4 21.84 29.72 -1.79
C ASN A 4 21.80 28.34 -2.44
N ALA A 5 21.50 27.33 -1.62
CA ALA A 5 21.35 25.90 -1.93
C ALA A 5 20.13 25.56 -2.81
N ILE A 6 19.66 26.48 -3.65
CA ILE A 6 18.37 26.38 -4.35
C ILE A 6 18.51 25.62 -5.68
N SER A 7 19.68 25.63 -6.33
CA SER A 7 19.85 24.97 -7.64
C SER A 7 19.87 23.45 -7.58
N ALA A 8 20.42 22.85 -6.51
CA ALA A 8 20.42 21.41 -6.33
C ALA A 8 19.01 20.87 -6.00
N PHE A 9 18.13 21.71 -5.45
CA PHE A 9 16.77 21.34 -5.08
C PHE A 9 15.81 21.31 -6.28
N ALA A 10 16.07 22.05 -7.37
CA ALA A 10 15.19 22.06 -8.54
C ALA A 10 15.23 20.74 -9.32
N ALA A 11 16.41 20.15 -9.49
CA ALA A 11 16.55 18.80 -10.06
C ALA A 11 15.94 17.73 -9.12
N LEU A 12 16.04 17.95 -7.81
CA LEU A 12 15.41 17.10 -6.81
C LEU A 12 13.87 17.23 -6.85
N LEU A 13 13.32 18.42 -7.06
CA LEU A 13 11.88 18.67 -7.24
C LEU A 13 11.32 18.04 -8.53
N ALA A 14 12.07 18.06 -9.63
CA ALA A 14 11.71 17.34 -10.85
C ALA A 14 11.71 15.81 -10.63
N SER A 15 12.67 15.29 -9.86
CA SER A 15 12.63 13.89 -9.43
C SER A 15 11.43 13.60 -8.51
N VAL A 16 11.02 14.55 -7.65
CA VAL A 16 9.85 14.40 -6.76
C VAL A 16 8.53 14.27 -7.53
N GLN A 17 8.38 14.94 -8.67
CA GLN A 17 7.21 14.78 -9.53
C GLN A 17 7.20 13.43 -10.28
N ALA A 18 8.34 12.77 -10.43
CA ALA A 18 8.48 11.42 -11.01
C ALA A 18 8.41 10.28 -9.96
N ILE A 19 8.53 10.60 -8.66
CA ILE A 19 8.40 9.64 -7.55
C ILE A 19 7.02 8.93 -7.48
N PRO A 20 5.84 9.54 -7.78
CA PRO A 20 4.56 8.87 -7.54
C PRO A 20 4.29 7.68 -8.46
N GLN A 21 5.05 7.49 -9.55
CA GLN A 21 4.83 6.34 -10.45
C GLN A 21 5.61 5.08 -10.06
N TYR A 22 6.75 5.18 -9.37
CA TYR A 22 7.70 4.07 -9.27
C TYR A 22 7.81 3.40 -7.89
N ALA A 23 7.22 3.99 -6.86
CA ALA A 23 7.05 3.32 -5.58
C ALA A 23 5.74 3.77 -4.95
N PRO A 24 4.85 2.86 -4.52
CA PRO A 24 3.80 3.23 -3.59
C PRO A 24 4.50 3.62 -2.28
N MET A 25 4.88 4.89 -2.19
CA MET A 25 5.44 5.48 -0.99
C MET A 25 4.39 5.32 0.11
N PRO A 26 4.76 4.79 1.29
CA PRO A 26 3.87 4.92 2.43
C PRO A 26 3.70 6.42 2.66
N GLU A 27 2.47 6.90 2.78
CA GLU A 27 2.10 8.34 2.72
C GLU A 27 2.57 9.15 3.94
N GLY A 28 3.81 9.00 4.38
CA GLY A 28 4.30 9.58 5.63
C GLY A 28 3.66 9.01 6.90
N LEU A 29 2.74 8.05 6.77
CA LEU A 29 2.01 7.43 7.89
C LEU A 29 2.90 6.65 8.85
N LEU A 30 4.05 6.16 8.36
CA LEU A 30 5.06 5.52 9.18
C LEU A 30 6.30 6.40 9.23
N PRO A 31 6.92 6.56 10.41
CA PRO A 31 8.23 7.20 10.46
C PRO A 31 9.20 6.39 9.61
N VAL A 32 9.97 7.09 8.77
CA VAL A 32 11.03 6.50 7.96
C VAL A 32 12.14 6.04 8.89
N VAL A 33 12.47 4.76 8.84
CA VAL A 33 13.54 4.16 9.63
C VAL A 33 14.71 3.85 8.70
N LYS A 34 15.93 3.73 9.23
CA LYS A 34 17.13 3.37 8.47
C LYS A 34 16.95 2.11 7.59
N ALA A 35 16.10 1.16 8.01
CA ALA A 35 15.79 -0.04 7.24
C ALA A 35 15.04 0.25 5.92
N ASP A 36 14.28 1.35 5.84
CA ASP A 36 13.53 1.72 4.64
C ASP A 36 14.38 2.55 3.67
N PHE A 37 15.48 3.16 4.15
CA PHE A 37 16.35 4.04 3.36
C PHE A 37 16.72 3.42 2.02
N TYR A 38 17.24 2.20 2.02
CA TYR A 38 17.72 1.57 0.78
C TYR A 38 16.57 1.27 -0.20
N GLY A 39 15.40 0.89 0.32
CA GLY A 39 14.21 0.63 -0.49
C GLY A 39 13.66 1.89 -1.17
N LEU A 40 13.80 3.04 -0.53
CA LEU A 40 13.40 4.34 -1.08
C LEU A 40 14.49 4.95 -1.98
N PHE A 41 15.74 4.88 -1.53
CA PHE A 41 16.90 5.47 -2.19
C PHE A 41 17.21 4.78 -3.51
N LYS A 42 17.28 3.45 -3.55
CA LYS A 42 17.67 2.70 -4.75
C LYS A 42 16.79 3.03 -5.98
N PRO A 43 15.45 2.97 -5.92
CA PRO A 43 14.61 3.31 -7.07
C PRO A 43 14.68 4.79 -7.41
N ALA A 44 14.74 5.68 -6.41
CA ALA A 44 14.90 7.12 -6.64
C ALA A 44 16.22 7.43 -7.34
N TYR A 45 17.32 6.81 -6.90
CA TYR A 45 18.64 6.91 -7.50
C TYR A 45 18.65 6.39 -8.93
N ALA A 46 18.08 5.21 -9.19
CA ALA A 46 18.01 4.65 -10.54
C ALA A 46 17.17 5.51 -11.50
N SER A 47 16.13 6.17 -10.99
CA SER A 47 15.29 7.09 -11.76
C SER A 47 15.97 8.43 -12.01
N SER A 48 16.71 8.96 -11.02
CA SER A 48 17.35 10.27 -11.12
C SER A 48 18.67 10.24 -11.87
N PHE A 49 19.53 9.25 -11.64
CA PHE A 49 20.82 9.09 -12.29
C PHE A 49 20.70 8.38 -13.65
N THR A 50 19.98 9.01 -14.58
CA THR A 50 19.96 8.62 -15.98
C THR A 50 20.82 9.59 -16.79
N GLU A 51 21.39 9.13 -17.91
CA GLU A 51 22.22 9.95 -18.78
C GLU A 51 21.49 11.23 -19.22
N ALA A 52 20.22 11.09 -19.61
CA ALA A 52 19.37 12.21 -20.00
C ALA A 52 19.23 13.26 -18.87
N ASN A 53 18.98 12.82 -17.64
CA ASN A 53 18.84 13.73 -16.50
C ASN A 53 20.17 14.39 -16.13
N ILE A 54 21.29 13.66 -16.26
CA ILE A 54 22.62 14.19 -15.99
C ILE A 54 22.95 15.29 -17.02
N VAL A 55 22.76 15.02 -18.31
CA VAL A 55 22.97 16.01 -19.39
C VAL A 55 22.06 17.22 -19.17
N ALA A 56 20.77 17.01 -18.90
CA ALA A 56 19.83 18.09 -18.62
C ALA A 56 20.24 18.93 -17.39
N ALA A 57 20.82 18.31 -16.35
CA ALA A 57 21.31 19.03 -15.18
C ALA A 57 22.52 19.93 -15.50
N PHE A 58 23.45 19.44 -16.33
CA PHE A 58 24.58 20.24 -16.81
C PHE A 58 24.14 21.38 -17.73
N GLU A 59 23.16 21.13 -18.60
CA GLU A 59 22.59 22.14 -19.49
C GLU A 59 21.85 23.21 -18.67
N ALA A 60 21.04 22.80 -17.70
CA ALA A 60 20.29 23.71 -16.84
C ALA A 60 21.20 24.62 -15.98
N THR A 61 22.41 24.18 -15.67
CA THR A 61 23.41 24.98 -14.96
C THR A 61 24.27 25.83 -15.91
N GLY A 62 24.19 25.59 -17.23
CA GLY A 62 25.01 26.26 -18.23
C GLY A 62 26.50 25.90 -18.13
N ILE A 63 26.83 24.83 -17.41
CA ILE A 63 28.20 24.31 -17.28
C ILE A 63 28.58 23.56 -18.56
N TRP A 64 27.64 22.75 -19.07
CA TRP A 64 27.82 22.02 -20.32
C TRP A 64 26.47 21.83 -21.04
N PRO A 65 26.30 22.34 -22.28
CA PRO A 65 27.22 23.23 -23.01
C PRO A 65 27.50 24.52 -22.23
N ILE A 66 28.67 25.13 -22.44
CA ILE A 66 29.04 26.38 -21.75
C ILE A 66 28.11 27.50 -22.26
N ASP A 67 27.12 27.86 -21.45
CA ASP A 67 26.19 28.96 -21.72
C ASP A 67 25.80 29.67 -20.42
N ARG A 68 26.42 30.83 -20.20
CA ARG A 68 26.16 31.66 -19.02
C ARG A 68 24.76 32.30 -19.05
N THR A 69 24.12 32.40 -20.22
CA THR A 69 22.83 33.08 -20.36
C THR A 69 21.70 32.32 -19.65
N VAL A 70 21.83 31.00 -19.48
CA VAL A 70 20.89 30.14 -18.76
C VAL A 70 20.74 30.58 -17.30
N VAL A 71 21.83 31.02 -16.67
CA VAL A 71 21.82 31.49 -15.28
C VAL A 71 21.31 32.92 -15.21
N THR A 72 21.69 33.80 -16.16
CA THR A 72 21.26 35.20 -16.14
C THR A 72 19.77 35.36 -16.38
N LYS A 73 19.18 34.56 -17.29
CA LYS A 73 17.72 34.57 -17.57
C LYS A 73 16.85 34.25 -16.35
N ARG A 74 17.37 33.53 -15.36
CA ARG A 74 16.63 33.20 -14.13
C ARG A 74 16.49 34.40 -13.18
N PHE A 75 17.33 35.41 -13.35
CA PHE A 75 17.29 36.64 -12.58
C PHE A 75 16.54 37.77 -13.30
N ASP A 76 16.08 37.52 -14.52
CA ASP A 76 15.10 38.37 -15.18
C ASP A 76 13.77 38.16 -14.46
N TYR A 77 13.46 39.05 -13.52
CA TYR A 77 12.19 39.07 -12.82
C TYR A 77 11.09 39.47 -13.80
N THR A 78 10.62 38.54 -14.60
CA THR A 78 9.29 38.67 -15.19
C THR A 78 8.33 38.49 -14.02
N THR A 79 7.66 39.57 -13.63
CA THR A 79 6.48 39.50 -12.77
C THR A 79 5.65 38.33 -13.29
N PRO A 80 5.44 37.26 -12.51
CA PRO A 80 4.59 36.17 -12.99
C PRO A 80 3.29 36.84 -13.42
N PRO A 81 2.78 36.56 -14.64
CA PRO A 81 1.50 37.10 -15.03
C PRO A 81 0.58 36.82 -13.86
N LEU A 82 -0.09 37.87 -13.37
CA LEU A 82 -1.08 37.77 -12.30
C LEU A 82 -1.83 36.49 -12.62
N GLN A 83 -1.64 35.45 -11.79
CA GLN A 83 -2.48 34.28 -11.88
C GLN A 83 -3.82 34.89 -11.61
N THR A 84 -4.56 35.19 -12.68
CA THR A 84 -5.98 35.37 -12.59
C THR A 84 -6.40 33.99 -12.16
N ASP A 85 -6.46 33.86 -10.84
CA ASP A 85 -7.28 32.93 -10.12
C ASP A 85 -8.69 33.15 -10.66
N ASN A 86 -8.92 32.69 -11.89
CA ASN A 86 -10.22 32.37 -12.40
C ASN A 86 -10.61 31.10 -11.64
N ILE A 87 -10.84 31.30 -10.35
CA ILE A 87 -11.46 30.35 -9.48
C ILE A 87 -12.84 30.12 -10.06
N SER A 88 -12.98 28.90 -10.54
CA SER A 88 -14.18 28.07 -10.57
C SER A 88 -14.88 27.93 -11.91
N PRO A 89 -14.55 26.88 -12.68
CA PRO A 89 -15.60 26.09 -13.29
C PRO A 89 -16.29 25.28 -12.18
N SER A 90 -17.16 25.97 -11.43
CA SER A 90 -18.23 25.45 -10.54
C SER A 90 -17.88 24.39 -9.48
N HIS A 91 -18.25 24.69 -8.22
CA HIS A 91 -18.36 23.77 -7.07
C HIS A 91 -19.32 22.60 -7.32
N LEU A 92 -18.98 21.69 -8.23
CA LEU A 92 -19.67 20.41 -8.35
C LEU A 92 -18.86 19.41 -7.53
N SER A 93 -19.36 19.16 -6.32
CA SER A 93 -18.88 18.04 -5.52
C SER A 93 -19.17 16.75 -6.31
N PRO A 94 -18.26 15.75 -6.29
CA PRO A 94 -18.55 14.42 -6.83
C PRO A 94 -19.86 13.80 -6.29
N ALA A 95 -20.34 14.26 -5.13
CA ALA A 95 -21.61 13.86 -4.55
C ALA A 95 -22.84 14.38 -5.32
N ASP A 96 -22.69 15.39 -6.17
CA ASP A 96 -23.78 16.06 -6.89
C ASP A 96 -23.97 15.50 -8.32
N TRP A 97 -24.04 14.18 -8.48
CA TRP A 97 -24.19 13.53 -9.79
C TRP A 97 -25.42 14.05 -10.57
N TRP A 98 -26.51 14.35 -9.88
CA TRP A 98 -27.73 14.96 -10.45
C TRP A 98 -27.48 16.34 -11.10
N ARG A 99 -26.49 17.11 -10.64
CA ARG A 99 -26.11 18.38 -11.25
C ARG A 99 -25.34 18.17 -12.55
N THR A 100 -24.50 17.13 -12.60
CA THR A 100 -23.79 16.74 -13.83
C THR A 100 -24.76 16.20 -14.88
N GLU A 101 -25.75 15.41 -14.48
CA GLU A 101 -26.83 14.91 -15.34
C GLU A 101 -27.63 16.07 -15.97
N ARG A 102 -28.05 17.05 -15.17
CA ARG A 102 -28.72 18.27 -15.68
C ARG A 102 -27.86 19.12 -16.62
N LEU A 103 -26.53 19.06 -16.50
CA LEU A 103 -25.63 19.74 -17.43
C LEU A 103 -25.51 18.96 -18.74
N VAL A 104 -25.44 17.63 -18.69
CA VAL A 104 -25.50 16.75 -19.87
C VAL A 104 -26.81 16.96 -20.64
N GLU A 105 -27.95 16.93 -19.96
CA GLU A 105 -29.25 17.16 -20.60
C GLU A 105 -29.36 18.55 -21.25
N ARG A 106 -28.84 19.60 -20.59
CA ARG A 106 -28.82 20.96 -21.16
C ARG A 106 -27.84 21.12 -22.32
N ALA A 107 -26.71 20.42 -22.29
CA ALA A 107 -25.78 20.38 -23.42
C ALA A 107 -26.44 19.70 -24.63
N ILE A 108 -27.13 18.58 -24.43
CA ILE A 108 -27.84 17.84 -25.48
C ILE A 108 -29.02 18.65 -26.04
N LYS A 109 -29.80 19.32 -25.17
CA LYS A 109 -30.99 20.08 -25.58
C LYS A 109 -30.68 21.46 -26.20
N GLY A 110 -29.59 22.10 -25.77
CA GLY A 110 -29.32 23.51 -26.08
C GLY A 110 -28.04 23.81 -26.86
N ASN A 111 -27.22 22.79 -27.17
CA ASN A 111 -25.91 22.91 -27.83
C ASN A 111 -25.07 24.12 -27.34
N ASN A 112 -25.10 24.37 -26.03
CA ASN A 112 -24.47 25.54 -25.41
C ASN A 112 -23.01 25.23 -25.06
N ASP A 113 -22.05 25.82 -25.79
CA ASP A 113 -20.61 25.63 -25.57
C ASP A 113 -20.17 25.92 -24.12
N GLN A 114 -20.82 26.89 -23.47
CA GLN A 114 -20.53 27.24 -22.06
C GLN A 114 -20.97 26.14 -21.08
N VAL A 115 -21.99 25.35 -21.41
CA VAL A 115 -22.47 24.21 -20.61
C VAL A 115 -21.55 23.01 -20.82
N VAL A 116 -21.14 22.78 -22.08
CA VAL A 116 -20.20 21.71 -22.45
C VAL A 116 -18.85 21.92 -21.76
N THR A 117 -18.29 23.13 -21.80
CA THR A 117 -17.02 23.46 -21.12
C THR A 117 -17.08 23.25 -19.61
N LYS A 118 -18.19 23.60 -18.94
CA LYS A 118 -18.41 23.31 -17.52
C LYS A 118 -18.46 21.81 -17.23
N LEU A 119 -19.14 21.04 -18.09
CA LEU A 119 -19.23 19.59 -17.96
C LEU A 119 -17.84 18.94 -18.13
N VAL A 120 -17.07 19.34 -19.13
CA VAL A 120 -15.69 18.85 -19.35
C VAL A 120 -14.81 19.15 -18.13
N GLY A 121 -14.91 20.36 -17.56
CA GLY A 121 -14.20 20.71 -16.33
C GLY A 121 -14.56 19.82 -15.14
N ALA A 122 -15.85 19.53 -14.95
CA ALA A 122 -16.33 18.64 -13.90
C ALA A 122 -15.82 17.20 -14.08
N ILE A 123 -15.87 16.66 -15.31
CA ILE A 123 -15.36 15.33 -15.63
C ILE A 123 -13.85 15.25 -15.39
N HIS A 124 -13.09 16.27 -15.83
CA HIS A 124 -11.66 16.31 -15.61
C HIS A 124 -11.31 16.29 -14.12
N ARG A 125 -12.03 17.10 -13.30
CA ARG A 125 -11.88 17.12 -11.85
C ARG A 125 -12.22 15.77 -11.21
N ALA A 126 -13.31 15.14 -11.61
CA ALA A 126 -13.68 13.82 -11.08
C ALA A 126 -12.62 12.77 -11.43
N SER A 127 -12.08 12.81 -12.65
CA SER A 127 -11.00 11.93 -13.10
C SER A 127 -9.71 12.14 -12.29
N THR A 128 -9.32 13.39 -12.03
CA THR A 128 -8.12 13.69 -11.24
C THR A 128 -8.29 13.29 -9.78
N GLN A 129 -9.44 13.57 -9.17
CA GLN A 129 -9.76 13.14 -7.80
C GLN A 129 -9.79 11.61 -7.68
N HIS A 130 -10.39 10.90 -8.64
CA HIS A 130 -10.39 9.45 -8.64
C HIS A 130 -8.97 8.87 -8.71
N LYS A 131 -8.13 9.41 -9.60
CA LYS A 131 -6.71 9.01 -9.67
C LYS A 131 -5.98 9.29 -8.36
N LEU A 132 -6.19 10.45 -7.75
CA LEU A 132 -5.59 10.83 -6.48
C LEU A 132 -5.98 9.83 -5.38
N LEU A 133 -7.27 9.54 -5.21
CA LEU A 133 -7.76 8.52 -4.27
C LEU A 133 -7.19 7.12 -4.56
N GLN A 134 -7.01 6.75 -5.83
CA GLN A 134 -6.36 5.47 -6.16
C GLN A 134 -4.90 5.43 -5.71
N TYR A 135 -4.16 6.52 -5.88
CA TYR A 135 -2.78 6.62 -5.40
C TYR A 135 -2.72 6.57 -3.87
N GLU A 136 -3.65 7.25 -3.20
CA GLU A 136 -3.74 7.23 -1.74
C GLU A 136 -4.00 5.82 -1.21
N ASN A 137 -5.03 5.14 -1.74
CA ASN A 137 -5.32 3.76 -1.37
C ASN A 137 -4.13 2.81 -1.60
N LYS A 138 -3.39 2.99 -2.70
CA LYS A 138 -2.16 2.21 -2.96
C LYS A 138 -1.07 2.51 -1.94
N GLY A 139 -0.87 3.78 -1.57
CA GLY A 139 0.08 4.21 -0.55
C GLY A 139 -0.29 3.69 0.85
N LEU A 140 -1.59 3.68 1.18
CA LEU A 140 -2.13 3.10 2.42
C LEU A 140 -1.87 1.59 2.50
N LEU A 141 -2.16 0.85 1.43
CA LEU A 141 -1.89 -0.59 1.38
C LEU A 141 -0.39 -0.90 1.53
N ALA A 142 0.48 -0.15 0.86
CA ALA A 142 1.93 -0.29 1.02
C ALA A 142 2.41 0.06 2.44
N SER A 143 1.81 1.07 3.08
CA SER A 143 2.06 1.43 4.48
C SER A 143 1.67 0.29 5.43
N LEU A 144 0.52 -0.35 5.17
CA LEU A 144 0.05 -1.48 5.98
C LEU A 144 0.97 -2.69 5.82
N ASP A 145 1.41 -2.99 4.60
CA ASP A 145 2.35 -4.06 4.32
C ASP A 145 3.71 -3.84 4.98
N THR A 146 4.26 -2.62 4.90
CA THR A 146 5.53 -2.27 5.55
C THR A 146 5.40 -2.35 7.07
N LYS A 147 4.30 -1.88 7.66
CA LYS A 147 4.02 -2.06 9.09
C LYS A 147 3.98 -3.54 9.47
N ASN A 148 3.26 -4.36 8.70
CA ASN A 148 3.19 -5.81 8.92
C ASN A 148 4.55 -6.50 8.78
N LYS A 149 5.40 -6.06 7.85
CA LYS A 149 6.78 -6.55 7.72
C LYS A 149 7.64 -6.14 8.92
N ARG A 150 7.48 -4.92 9.44
CA ARG A 150 8.19 -4.44 10.66
C ARG A 150 7.75 -5.19 11.92
N THR A 151 6.47 -5.51 12.07
CA THR A 151 5.97 -6.27 13.23
C THR A 151 6.37 -7.74 13.16
N LYS A 152 6.50 -8.32 11.96
CA LYS A 152 7.05 -9.65 11.74
C LYS A 152 8.55 -9.69 12.06
N ARG A 153 8.87 -9.88 13.35
CA ARG A 153 10.24 -10.18 13.76
C ARG A 153 10.69 -11.49 13.12
N GLY A 154 11.79 -11.45 12.38
CA GLY A 154 12.42 -12.65 11.84
C GLY A 154 12.78 -13.61 12.97
N ARG A 155 12.34 -14.88 12.89
CA ARG A 155 12.78 -15.90 13.85
C ARG A 155 14.25 -16.21 13.57
N ARG A 156 15.08 -16.12 14.61
CA ARG A 156 16.51 -16.47 14.55
C ARG A 156 16.66 -17.95 14.22
N LEU A 157 17.70 -18.28 13.47
CA LEU A 157 18.04 -19.67 13.18
C LEU A 157 18.62 -20.30 14.46
N PRO A 158 18.18 -21.50 14.88
CA PRO A 158 18.66 -22.14 16.10
C PRO A 158 20.06 -22.74 15.86
N LEU A 159 21.07 -21.89 15.78
CA LEU A 159 22.46 -22.31 15.65
C LEU A 159 22.96 -22.77 17.02
N LYS A 160 23.33 -24.05 17.12
CA LYS A 160 23.96 -24.62 18.31
C LYS A 160 25.47 -24.34 18.26
N GLY A 161 26.03 -23.80 19.33
CA GLY A 161 27.46 -23.57 19.51
C GLY A 161 27.83 -23.58 20.98
N ASP A 162 29.11 -23.82 21.27
CA ASP A 162 29.65 -23.78 22.63
C ASP A 162 29.49 -22.37 23.25
N GLN A 163 29.51 -22.31 24.59
CA GLN A 163 29.19 -21.09 25.34
C GLN A 163 29.99 -19.88 24.84
N LYS A 164 29.25 -18.79 24.61
CA LYS A 164 29.72 -17.58 23.92
C LYS A 164 30.68 -16.79 24.80
N ARG A 165 31.89 -16.48 24.32
CA ARG A 165 32.61 -15.29 24.79
C ARG A 165 32.02 -14.05 24.10
N PRO A 166 31.77 -12.93 24.81
CA PRO A 166 31.05 -11.77 24.26
C PRO A 166 31.67 -11.11 23.03
N THR A 167 32.97 -11.34 22.78
CA THR A 167 33.78 -10.65 21.76
C THR A 167 34.13 -11.50 20.53
N ASP A 168 33.82 -12.80 20.52
CA ASP A 168 34.27 -13.68 19.45
C ASP A 168 33.25 -13.76 18.31
N ALA A 169 33.69 -13.41 17.09
CA ALA A 169 32.93 -13.64 15.87
C ALA A 169 32.93 -15.15 15.55
N VAL A 170 31.76 -15.77 15.61
CA VAL A 170 31.60 -17.21 15.32
C VAL A 170 31.31 -17.41 13.84
N PHE A 171 32.24 -18.05 13.13
CA PHE A 171 32.01 -18.53 11.76
C PHE A 171 31.28 -19.86 11.78
N TYR A 172 30.16 -19.95 11.04
CA TYR A 172 29.40 -21.18 10.87
C TYR A 172 29.67 -21.77 9.49
N SER A 173 29.96 -23.07 9.43
CA SER A 173 30.07 -23.78 8.16
C SER A 173 28.69 -23.90 7.49
N PRO A 174 28.63 -23.99 6.15
CA PRO A 174 27.37 -24.17 5.41
C PRO A 174 26.52 -25.35 5.92
N ARG A 175 27.18 -26.45 6.30
CA ARG A 175 26.52 -27.63 6.86
C ARG A 175 25.78 -27.33 8.17
N LYS A 176 26.40 -26.59 9.10
CA LYS A 176 25.74 -26.17 10.36
C LYS A 176 24.53 -25.26 10.11
N LEU A 177 24.59 -24.42 9.08
CA LEU A 177 23.43 -23.59 8.69
C LEU A 177 22.28 -24.44 8.14
N GLN A 178 22.58 -25.49 7.37
CA GLN A 178 21.57 -26.43 6.86
C GLN A 178 20.91 -27.20 8.02
N GLU A 179 21.70 -27.77 8.93
CA GLU A 179 21.20 -28.50 10.09
C GLU A 179 20.23 -27.63 10.93
N ALA A 180 20.59 -26.37 11.19
CA ALA A 180 19.74 -25.46 11.93
C ALA A 180 18.46 -25.06 11.17
N ARG A 181 18.48 -25.06 9.83
CA ARG A 181 17.28 -24.87 8.99
C ARG A 181 16.38 -26.10 9.06
N ASP A 182 16.94 -27.29 8.99
CA ASP A 182 16.19 -28.56 9.08
C ASP A 182 15.54 -28.72 10.46
N GLU A 183 16.27 -28.40 11.53
CA GLU A 183 15.71 -28.39 12.89
C GLU A 183 14.51 -27.44 13.01
N ARG A 184 14.61 -26.26 12.39
CA ARG A 184 13.50 -25.31 12.36
C ARG A 184 12.32 -25.85 11.56
N ALA A 185 12.55 -26.42 10.39
CA ALA A 185 11.51 -27.04 9.57
C ALA A 185 10.79 -28.16 10.34
N ARG A 186 11.53 -28.99 11.08
CA ARG A 186 10.97 -30.04 11.95
C ARG A 186 10.11 -29.45 13.07
N LYS A 187 10.55 -28.38 13.73
CA LYS A 187 9.75 -27.70 14.77
C LYS A 187 8.49 -27.07 14.21
N ASP A 188 8.59 -26.39 13.07
CA ASP A 188 7.44 -25.77 12.40
C ASP A 188 6.43 -26.84 11.95
N ALA A 189 6.89 -27.97 11.39
CA ALA A 189 6.04 -29.10 11.04
C ALA A 189 5.30 -29.72 12.24
N LYS A 190 5.98 -29.86 13.39
CA LYS A 190 5.36 -30.31 14.64
C LYS A 190 4.26 -29.35 15.11
N ILE A 191 4.53 -28.05 15.11
CA ILE A 191 3.55 -27.03 15.50
C ILE A 191 2.32 -27.08 14.59
N LEU A 192 2.51 -27.21 13.27
CA LEU A 192 1.41 -27.33 12.31
C LEU A 192 0.59 -28.60 12.54
N ALA A 193 1.25 -29.75 12.77
CA ALA A 193 0.56 -31.00 13.07
C ALA A 193 -0.26 -30.90 14.36
N ASP A 194 0.26 -30.26 15.39
CA ASP A 194 -0.46 -30.03 16.65
C ASP A 194 -1.66 -29.09 16.48
N GLN A 195 -1.55 -28.08 15.61
CA GLN A 195 -2.66 -27.19 15.27
C GLN A 195 -3.76 -27.93 14.50
N ALA A 196 -3.39 -28.75 13.51
CA ALA A 196 -4.33 -29.59 12.77
C ALA A 196 -5.06 -30.56 13.71
N ARG A 197 -4.33 -31.28 14.58
CA ARG A 197 -4.92 -32.17 15.59
C ARG A 197 -5.90 -31.45 16.52
N LYS A 198 -5.60 -30.21 16.93
CA LYS A 198 -6.51 -29.40 17.75
C LYS A 198 -7.76 -28.98 16.97
N ALA A 199 -7.65 -28.69 15.67
CA ALA A 199 -8.79 -28.38 14.82
C ALA A 199 -9.69 -29.62 14.64
N ASP A 200 -9.11 -30.77 14.30
CA ASP A 200 -9.82 -32.04 14.15
C ASP A 200 -10.53 -32.44 15.44
N ALA A 201 -9.85 -32.28 16.58
CA ALA A 201 -10.43 -32.57 17.90
C ALA A 201 -11.64 -31.65 18.22
N LYS A 202 -11.65 -30.40 17.75
CA LYS A 202 -12.80 -29.50 17.89
C LYS A 202 -13.96 -29.97 17.02
N GLN A 203 -13.69 -30.28 15.75
CA GLN A 203 -14.71 -30.80 14.82
C GLN A 203 -15.33 -32.10 15.32
N LEU A 204 -14.53 -33.03 15.83
CA LEU A 204 -15.01 -34.28 16.44
C LEU A 204 -15.90 -34.03 17.66
N ARG A 205 -15.58 -33.03 18.50
CA ARG A 205 -16.42 -32.66 19.65
C ARG A 205 -17.76 -32.08 19.22
N GLU A 206 -17.77 -31.24 18.19
CA GLU A 206 -18.99 -30.66 17.62
C GLU A 206 -19.88 -31.76 17.00
N ALA A 207 -19.30 -32.65 16.20
CA ALA A 207 -20.02 -33.78 15.63
C ALA A 207 -20.62 -34.71 16.70
N LYS A 208 -19.87 -35.00 17.78
CA LYS A 208 -20.38 -35.79 18.91
C LYS A 208 -21.52 -35.10 19.66
N LYS A 209 -21.45 -33.78 19.83
CA LYS A 209 -22.55 -33.01 20.43
C LYS A 209 -23.82 -33.11 19.59
N LEU A 210 -23.72 -32.89 18.29
CA LEU A 210 -24.85 -33.00 17.36
C LEU A 210 -25.46 -34.40 17.34
N LEU A 211 -24.62 -35.45 17.35
CA LEU A 211 -25.10 -36.84 17.44
C LEU A 211 -25.82 -37.11 18.76
N SER A 212 -25.27 -36.63 19.89
CA SER A 212 -25.92 -36.78 21.19
C SER A 212 -27.24 -36.02 21.29
N GLU A 213 -27.37 -34.87 20.62
CA GLU A 213 -28.61 -34.10 20.55
C GLU A 213 -29.66 -34.84 19.72
N LYS A 214 -29.28 -35.36 18.55
CA LYS A 214 -30.17 -36.20 17.71
C LYS A 214 -30.65 -37.44 18.43
N SER A 215 -29.76 -38.17 19.12
CA SER A 215 -30.15 -39.37 19.86
C SER A 215 -31.10 -39.06 21.03
N LYS A 216 -31.00 -37.87 21.65
CA LYS A 216 -31.93 -37.42 22.69
C LYS A 216 -33.31 -37.10 22.10
N GLN A 217 -33.34 -36.42 20.95
CA GLN A 217 -34.59 -36.13 20.23
C GLN A 217 -35.28 -37.42 19.79
N GLU A 218 -34.56 -38.38 19.20
CA GLU A 218 -35.12 -39.67 18.81
C GLU A 218 -35.63 -40.49 20.01
N ALA A 219 -34.96 -40.41 21.16
CA ALA A 219 -35.41 -41.07 22.39
C ALA A 219 -36.67 -40.40 22.98
N GLN A 220 -36.81 -39.08 22.83
CA GLN A 220 -38.02 -38.36 23.22
C GLN A 220 -39.20 -38.73 22.30
N GLU A 221 -39.00 -38.72 20.98
CA GLU A 221 -40.03 -39.12 20.01
C GLU A 221 -40.51 -40.57 20.22
N LYS A 222 -39.61 -41.49 20.58
CA LYS A 222 -39.99 -42.89 20.88
C LYS A 222 -40.83 -43.02 22.15
N ARG A 223 -40.59 -42.19 23.17
CA ARG A 223 -41.42 -42.16 24.39
C ARG A 223 -42.81 -41.64 24.06
N GLU A 224 -42.90 -40.55 23.30
CA GLU A 224 -44.18 -39.98 22.86
C GLU A 224 -44.99 -40.94 21.99
N ARG A 225 -44.34 -41.78 21.16
CA ARG A 225 -45.03 -42.84 20.38
C ARG A 225 -45.54 -44.00 21.25
N GLN A 226 -44.78 -44.41 22.26
CA GLN A 226 -45.20 -45.48 23.18
C GLN A 226 -46.34 -45.05 24.10
N ASP A 227 -46.33 -43.78 24.51
CA ASP A 227 -47.42 -43.21 25.31
C ASP A 227 -48.71 -43.06 24.46
N GLY A 228 -48.59 -42.84 23.15
CA GLY A 228 -49.74 -42.80 22.21
C GLY A 228 -50.32 -44.16 21.80
N GLU A 229 -49.53 -45.24 21.79
CA GLU A 229 -50.02 -46.59 21.48
C GLU A 229 -50.72 -47.26 22.68
N GLY A 230 -50.43 -46.82 23.92
CA GLY A 230 -51.10 -47.32 25.14
C GLY A 230 -52.53 -46.82 25.37
N GLU A 231 -52.97 -45.79 24.63
CA GLU A 231 -54.34 -45.26 24.69
C GLU A 231 -55.30 -45.89 23.67
N GLY A 232 -54.80 -46.78 22.79
CA GLY A 232 -55.60 -47.44 21.73
C GLY A 232 -56.11 -48.86 22.03
N GLU A 233 -55.71 -49.49 23.13
CA GLU A 233 -56.11 -50.87 23.52
C GLU A 233 -57.08 -50.94 24.72
N ARG A 234 -57.90 -49.90 24.97
CA ARG A 234 -58.99 -49.94 25.96
C ARG A 234 -60.36 -49.73 25.37
#